data_AF-A0A372LNL1-F1
#
_entry.id   AF-A0A372LNL1-F1
#
_cell.length_a   1.000
_cell.length_b   1.000
_cell.length_c   1.000
_cell.angle_alpha   90.00
_cell.angle_beta   90.00
_cell.angle_gamma   90.00
#
_symmetry.space_group_name_H-M   'P 1'
#
loop_
_entity.id
_entity.type
_entity.pdbx_description
1 polymer ?
#
loop_
_entity_poly.entity_id
_entity_poly.type
_entity_poly.pdbx_seq_one_letter_code
_entity_poly.pdbx_strand_id
1 'polypeptide(L)'
;MFNLTGFLKGIGIVLALFIFISFLLGLFNINQIALSLSILYVLCYVLNGVLAPIWNPETPYFASYLASISLTVINLLFAVFVFDVMVFADPAEINKGLVRNSAISLIVSFAVIQILNRKKELQND
;
A
#
# COMPACT_ATOMS: atom_id res chain seq x y z
N MET A 1 19.08 9.19 -5.23
CA MET A 1 19.26 7.86 -4.65
C MET A 1 17.99 7.45 -3.91
N PHE A 2 17.78 6.15 -3.63
CA PHE A 2 16.64 5.70 -2.81
C PHE A 2 16.63 6.41 -1.44
N ASN A 3 15.47 6.90 -1.00
CA ASN A 3 15.31 7.65 0.25
C ASN A 3 14.59 6.79 1.29
N LEU A 4 15.38 6.18 2.19
CA LEU A 4 14.87 5.32 3.26
C LEU A 4 13.90 6.05 4.20
N THR A 5 14.18 7.31 4.55
CA THR A 5 13.30 8.11 5.42
C THR A 5 11.96 8.36 4.74
N GLY A 6 11.96 8.69 3.45
CA GLY A 6 10.74 8.86 2.66
C GLY A 6 9.94 7.56 2.54
N PHE A 7 10.64 6.43 2.37
CA PHE A 7 10.03 5.10 2.34
C PHE A 7 9.32 4.75 3.66
N LEU A 8 10.00 4.92 4.79
CA LEU A 8 9.42 4.64 6.12
C LEU A 8 8.24 5.56 6.43
N LYS A 9 8.32 6.84 6.05
CA LYS A 9 7.18 7.78 6.15
C LYS A 9 5.98 7.28 5.34
N GLY A 10 6.20 6.83 4.11
CA GLY A 10 5.15 6.28 3.26
C GLY A 10 4.45 5.08 3.91
N ILE A 11 5.22 4.09 4.37
CA ILE A 11 4.66 2.92 5.08
C ILE A 11 3.92 3.34 6.34
N GLY A 12 4.51 4.23 7.16
CA GLY A 12 3.89 4.71 8.39
C GLY A 12 2.55 5.40 8.14
N ILE A 13 2.44 6.25 7.12
CA ILE A 13 1.19 6.90 6.74
C ILE A 13 0.15 5.86 6.30
N VAL A 14 0.54 4.88 5.49
CA VAL A 14 -0.36 3.81 5.05
C VAL A 14 -0.92 3.03 6.23
N LEU A 15 -0.07 2.65 7.20
CA LEU A 15 -0.49 1.94 8.40
C LEU A 15 -1.38 2.79 9.30
N ALA A 16 -1.04 4.07 9.50
CA ALA A 16 -1.84 4.99 10.30
C ALA A 16 -3.25 5.17 9.69
N LEU A 17 -3.34 5.34 8.37
CA LEU A 17 -4.62 5.43 7.66
C LEU A 17 -5.40 4.12 7.71
N PHE A 18 -4.73 2.97 7.59
CA PHE A 18 -5.35 1.67 7.76
C PHE A 18 -6.03 1.57 9.14
N ILE A 19 -5.30 1.85 10.22
CA ILE A 19 -5.83 1.82 11.59
C ILE A 19 -7.01 2.78 11.75
N PHE A 20 -6.87 4.00 11.25
CA PHE A 20 -7.92 5.03 11.33
C PHE A 20 -9.20 4.59 10.61
N ILE A 21 -9.08 4.07 9.39
CA ILE A 21 -10.23 3.60 8.60
C ILE A 21 -10.85 2.35 9.25
N SER A 22 -10.04 1.40 9.73
CA SER A 22 -10.54 0.23 10.47
C SER A 22 -11.35 0.65 11.70
N PHE A 23 -10.88 1.66 12.44
CA PHE A 23 -11.62 2.22 13.57
C PHE A 23 -12.96 2.82 13.14
N LEU A 24 -13.00 3.60 12.06
CA LEU A 24 -14.25 4.16 11.53
C LEU A 24 -15.23 3.07 11.10
N LEU A 25 -14.77 2.04 10.38
CA LEU A 25 -15.62 0.92 9.96
C LEU A 25 -16.21 0.17 11.16
N GLY A 26 -15.43 0.00 12.23
CA GLY A 26 -15.90 -0.56 13.50
C GLY A 26 -16.94 0.33 14.18
N LEU A 27 -16.75 1.65 14.17
CA LEU A 27 -17.67 2.61 14.78
C LEU A 27 -19.04 2.65 14.08
N PHE A 28 -19.09 2.47 12.76
CA PHE A 28 -20.34 2.38 11.99
C PHE A 28 -20.95 0.98 11.95
N ASN A 29 -20.38 0.00 12.66
CA ASN A 29 -20.86 -1.38 12.76
C ASN A 29 -21.07 -2.04 11.37
N ILE A 30 -20.16 -1.80 10.44
CA ILE A 30 -20.23 -2.39 9.09
C ILE A 30 -19.82 -3.87 9.19
N ASN A 31 -20.82 -4.74 9.38
CA ASN A 31 -20.62 -6.17 9.63
C ASN A 31 -20.26 -7.03 8.41
N GLN A 32 -20.04 -6.41 7.23
CA GLN A 32 -19.52 -7.13 6.06
C GLN A 32 -18.00 -7.17 6.08
N ILE A 33 -17.44 -8.13 6.82
CA ILE A 33 -15.98 -8.33 7.00
C ILE A 33 -15.25 -8.38 5.66
N ALA A 34 -15.76 -9.13 4.68
CA ALA A 34 -15.13 -9.27 3.36
C ALA A 34 -15.05 -7.94 2.59
N LEU A 35 -16.11 -7.12 2.66
CA LEU A 35 -16.18 -5.82 1.99
C LEU A 35 -15.25 -4.82 2.66
N SER A 36 -15.27 -4.75 4.00
CA SER A 36 -14.39 -3.91 4.81
C SER A 36 -12.92 -4.20 4.55
N LEU A 37 -12.52 -5.47 4.54
CA LEU A 37 -11.15 -5.89 4.24
C LEU A 37 -10.77 -5.53 2.80
N SER A 38 -11.64 -5.77 1.83
CA SER A 38 -11.35 -5.45 0.42
C SER A 38 -11.10 -3.95 0.21
N ILE A 39 -11.92 -3.09 0.83
CA ILE A 39 -11.76 -1.63 0.78
C ILE A 39 -10.42 -1.22 1.39
N LEU A 40 -10.13 -1.68 2.61
CA LEU A 40 -8.88 -1.37 3.31
C LEU A 40 -7.65 -1.82 2.51
N TYR A 41 -7.69 -3.02 1.93
CA TYR A 41 -6.62 -3.55 1.10
C TYR A 41 -6.39 -2.68 -0.14
N VAL A 42 -7.44 -2.40 -0.92
CA VAL A 42 -7.32 -1.55 -2.12
C VAL A 42 -6.76 -0.19 -1.76
N LEU A 43 -7.28 0.42 -0.69
CA LEU A 43 -6.92 1.76 -0.26
C LEU A 43 -5.44 1.82 0.16
N CYS A 44 -4.92 0.81 0.87
CA CYS A 44 -3.50 0.76 1.25
C CYS A 44 -2.55 0.66 0.07
N TYR A 45 -2.82 -0.21 -0.90
CA TYR A 45 -1.92 -0.38 -2.05
C TYR A 45 -2.05 0.75 -3.08
N VAL A 46 -3.24 1.34 -3.23
CA VAL A 46 -3.41 2.57 -4.01
C VAL A 46 -2.66 3.73 -3.34
N LEU A 47 -2.85 3.92 -2.03
CA LEU A 47 -2.17 4.97 -1.28
C LEU A 47 -0.65 4.80 -1.33
N ASN A 48 -0.15 3.57 -1.19
CA ASN A 48 1.28 3.28 -1.37
C ASN A 48 1.77 3.70 -2.76
N GLY A 49 1.01 3.37 -3.81
CA GLY A 49 1.31 3.78 -5.17
C GLY A 49 1.32 5.30 -5.38
N VAL A 50 0.54 6.06 -4.59
CA VAL A 50 0.57 7.53 -4.61
C VAL A 50 1.75 8.10 -3.83
N LEU A 51 2.02 7.56 -2.65
CA LEU A 51 3.05 8.07 -1.74
C LEU A 51 4.47 7.74 -2.23
N ALA A 52 4.68 6.62 -2.89
CA ALA A 52 6.00 6.22 -3.37
C ALA A 52 6.63 7.25 -4.34
N PRO A 53 5.94 7.74 -5.39
CA PRO A 53 6.42 8.84 -6.23
C PRO A 53 6.66 10.16 -5.50
N ILE A 54 5.90 10.45 -4.46
CA ILE A 54 6.00 11.72 -3.70
C ILE A 54 7.24 11.71 -2.80
N TRP A 55 7.46 10.63 -2.06
CA TRP A 55 8.53 10.54 -1.05
C TRP A 55 9.84 9.94 -1.59
N ASN A 56 9.80 9.23 -2.73
CA ASN A 56 10.95 8.66 -3.42
C ASN A 56 10.93 9.02 -4.92
N PRO A 57 11.00 10.31 -5.29
CA PRO A 57 10.84 10.75 -6.68
C PRO A 57 11.92 10.21 -7.62
N GLU A 58 13.12 9.89 -7.11
CA GLU A 58 14.22 9.37 -7.92
C GLU A 58 14.12 7.87 -8.21
N THR A 59 13.44 7.10 -7.34
CA THR A 59 13.29 5.64 -7.47
C THR A 59 11.86 5.19 -7.12
N PRO A 60 10.83 5.72 -7.81
CA PRO A 60 9.45 5.60 -7.36
C PRO A 60 8.88 4.18 -7.53
N TYR A 61 9.22 3.50 -8.63
CA TYR A 61 8.79 2.11 -8.88
C TYR A 61 9.40 1.14 -7.88
N PHE A 62 10.71 1.29 -7.61
CA PHE A 62 11.39 0.45 -6.63
C PHE A 62 10.82 0.66 -5.23
N ALA A 63 10.59 1.92 -4.82
CA ALA A 63 9.98 2.22 -3.52
C ALA A 63 8.55 1.65 -3.41
N SER A 64 7.75 1.79 -4.46
CA SER A 64 6.38 1.27 -4.53
C SER A 64 6.34 -0.26 -4.40
N TYR A 65 7.20 -0.95 -5.14
CA TYR A 65 7.34 -2.41 -5.08
C TYR A 65 7.81 -2.88 -3.71
N LEU A 66 8.90 -2.30 -3.19
CA LEU A 66 9.47 -2.68 -1.89
C LEU A 66 8.48 -2.43 -0.75
N ALA A 67 7.70 -1.34 -0.82
CA ALA A 67 6.67 -1.04 0.17
C ALA A 67 5.50 -2.02 0.07
N SER A 68 5.13 -2.45 -1.13
CA SER A 68 4.09 -3.48 -1.33
C SER A 68 4.50 -4.81 -0.71
N ILE A 69 5.76 -5.23 -0.89
CA ILE A 69 6.31 -6.41 -0.21
C ILE A 69 6.28 -6.22 1.30
N SER A 70 6.79 -5.09 1.78
CA SER A 70 6.89 -4.79 3.21
C SER A 70 5.51 -4.81 3.89
N LEU A 71 4.52 -4.17 3.29
CA LEU A 71 3.13 -4.17 3.78
C LEU A 71 2.54 -5.58 3.77
N THR A 72 2.86 -6.40 2.77
CA THR A 72 2.41 -7.79 2.72
C THR A 72 3.02 -8.62 3.85
N VAL A 73 4.33 -8.49 4.09
CA VAL A 73 5.02 -9.16 5.20
C VAL A 73 4.44 -8.70 6.54
N ILE A 74 4.23 -7.40 6.74
CA ILE A 74 3.61 -6.87 7.96
C ILE A 74 2.21 -7.46 8.15
N ASN A 75 1.38 -7.49 7.10
CA ASN A 75 0.04 -8.08 7.17
C ASN A 75 0.07 -9.56 7.53
N LEU A 76 1.01 -10.34 6.96
CA LEU A 76 1.19 -11.76 7.32
C LEU A 76 1.61 -11.92 8.79
N LEU A 77 2.53 -11.09 9.28
CA LEU A 77 2.93 -11.12 10.70
C LEU A 77 1.74 -10.83 11.61
N PHE A 78 0.91 -9.82 11.30
CA PHE A 78 -0.30 -9.53 12.06
C PHE A 78 -1.32 -10.69 12.00
N ALA A 79 -1.51 -11.29 10.82
CA ALA A 79 -2.41 -12.43 10.66
C ALA A 79 -2.00 -13.62 11.55
N VAL A 80 -0.71 -13.94 11.61
CA VAL A 80 -0.20 -15.04 12.44
C VAL A 80 -0.21 -14.68 13.92
N PHE A 81 0.38 -13.55 14.32
CA PHE A 81 0.63 -13.25 15.73
C PHE A 81 -0.57 -12.65 16.47
N VAL A 82 -1.46 -11.95 15.77
CA VAL A 82 -2.60 -11.25 16.40
C VAL A 82 -3.90 -12.00 16.19
N PHE A 83 -4.12 -12.54 14.99
CA PHE A 83 -5.39 -13.18 14.62
C PHE A 83 -5.33 -14.71 14.62
N ASP A 84 -4.16 -15.31 14.90
CA ASP A 84 -3.93 -16.76 14.89
C ASP A 84 -4.39 -17.45 13.58
N VAL A 85 -4.23 -16.75 12.46
CA VAL A 85 -4.60 -17.25 11.13
C VAL A 85 -3.43 -18.03 10.55
N MET A 86 -3.69 -19.26 10.13
CA MET A 86 -2.69 -20.15 9.52
C MET A 86 -2.41 -19.78 8.06
N VAL A 87 -1.85 -18.58 7.82
CA VAL A 87 -1.60 -18.03 6.47
C VAL A 87 -0.64 -18.89 5.63
N PHE A 88 0.32 -19.57 6.25
CA PHE A 88 1.26 -20.43 5.52
C PHE A 88 0.66 -21.74 4.99
N ALA A 89 -0.63 -22.01 5.25
CA ALA A 89 -1.32 -23.18 4.72
C ALA A 89 -1.61 -23.09 3.21
N ASP A 90 -1.72 -21.88 2.65
CA ASP A 90 -1.90 -21.66 1.21
C ASP A 90 -0.94 -20.60 0.65
N PRO A 91 0.31 -20.99 0.35
CA PRO A 91 1.31 -20.09 -0.21
C PRO A 91 0.97 -19.62 -1.63
N ALA A 92 0.15 -20.36 -2.38
CA ALA A 92 -0.22 -20.00 -3.74
C ALA A 92 -1.13 -18.77 -3.74
N GLU A 93 -2.10 -18.71 -2.83
CA GLU A 93 -3.00 -17.57 -2.71
C GLU A 93 -2.28 -16.31 -2.19
N ILE A 94 -1.34 -16.47 -1.25
CA ILE A 94 -0.48 -15.35 -0.80
C ILE A 94 0.32 -14.77 -1.97
N ASN A 95 0.93 -15.63 -2.80
CA ASN A 95 1.74 -15.16 -3.93
C ASN A 95 0.89 -14.40 -4.96
N LYS A 96 -0.29 -14.92 -5.31
CA LYS A 96 -1.24 -14.21 -6.18
C LYS A 96 -1.64 -12.85 -5.60
N GLY A 97 -1.90 -12.80 -4.30
CA GLY A 97 -2.19 -11.57 -3.57
C GLY A 97 -1.05 -10.56 -3.68
N LEU A 98 0.19 -10.99 -3.40
CA LEU A 98 1.39 -10.15 -3.49
C LEU A 98 1.59 -9.59 -4.90
N VAL A 99 1.48 -10.44 -5.93
CA VAL A 99 1.61 -10.03 -7.33
C VAL A 99 0.55 -9.01 -7.71
N ARG A 100 -0.72 -9.29 -7.42
CA ARG A 100 -1.84 -8.39 -7.70
C ARG A 100 -1.65 -7.04 -7.01
N ASN A 101 -1.33 -7.06 -5.72
CA ASN A 101 -1.21 -5.85 -4.91
C ASN A 101 -0.02 -4.99 -5.36
N SER A 102 1.12 -5.63 -5.66
CA SER A 102 2.30 -4.95 -6.19
C SER A 102 2.03 -4.36 -7.58
N ALA A 103 1.32 -5.09 -8.44
CA ALA A 103 0.93 -4.60 -9.77
C ALA A 103 0.03 -3.37 -9.67
N ILE A 104 -0.99 -3.38 -8.81
CA ILE A 104 -1.86 -2.23 -8.57
C ILE A 104 -1.04 -1.02 -8.10
N SER A 105 -0.18 -1.22 -7.09
CA SER A 105 0.67 -0.15 -6.56
C SER A 105 1.58 0.46 -7.64
N LEU A 106 2.16 -0.37 -8.51
CA LEU A 106 3.01 0.06 -9.62
C LEU A 106 2.22 0.81 -10.69
N ILE A 107 1.02 0.35 -11.05
CA ILE A 107 0.13 1.05 -12.01
C ILE A 107 -0.23 2.43 -11.48
N VAL A 108 -0.61 2.53 -10.20
CA VAL A 108 -0.92 3.82 -9.57
C VAL A 108 0.32 4.72 -9.52
N SER A 109 1.49 4.15 -9.20
CA SER A 109 2.75 4.90 -9.22
C SER A 109 3.05 5.47 -10.60
N PHE A 110 2.86 4.67 -11.65
CA PHE A 110 3.02 5.11 -13.03
C PHE A 110 2.11 6.30 -13.35
N ALA A 111 0.81 6.19 -13.04
CA ALA A 111 -0.14 7.28 -13.27
C ALA A 111 0.25 8.57 -12.53
N VAL A 112 0.65 8.45 -11.26
CA VAL A 112 1.03 9.60 -10.43
C VAL A 112 2.31 10.26 -10.95
N ILE A 113 3.31 9.50 -11.39
CA ILE A 113 4.54 10.04 -12.00
C ILE A 113 4.19 10.86 -13.24
N GLN A 114 3.30 10.35 -14.12
CA GLN A 114 2.87 11.10 -15.31
C GLN A 114 2.19 12.43 -14.95
N ILE A 115 1.34 12.42 -13.92
CA ILE A 115 0.68 13.64 -13.42
C ILE A 115 1.70 14.63 -12.86
N LEU A 116 2.66 14.16 -12.05
CA LEU A 116 3.69 15.02 -11.44
C LEU A 116 4.61 15.63 -12.49
N ASN A 117 4.99 14.87 -13.51
CA ASN A 117 5.85 15.37 -14.59
C ASN A 117 5.13 16.44 -15.43
N ARG A 118 3.87 16.21 -15.81
CA ARG A 118 3.06 17.22 -16.53
C ARG A 118 2.89 18.51 -15.72
N LYS A 119 2.71 18.41 -14.40
CA LYS A 119 2.62 19.60 -13.54
C LYS A 119 3.92 20.39 -13.50
N LYS A 120 5.08 19.73 -13.53
CA LYS A 120 6.38 20.40 -13.56
C LYS A 120 6.60 21.11 -14.89
N GLU A 121 6.21 20.51 -16.01
CA GLU A 121 6.30 21.15 -17.33
C GLU A 121 5.49 22.46 -17.35
N LEU A 122 4.23 22.42 -16.89
CA LEU A 122 3.35 23.59 -16.81
C LEU A 122 3.80 24.70 -15.84
N GLN A 123 4.75 24.42 -14.93
CA GLN A 123 5.27 25.40 -13.97
C GLN A 123 6.57 26.06 -14.43
N ASN A 124 7.22 25.53 -15.47
CA ASN A 124 8.46 26.06 -16.03
C ASN A 124 8.24 26.86 -17.33
N ASP A 125 6.99 26.94 -17.81
CA ASP A 125 6.51 27.83 -18.87
C ASP A 125 5.84 29.08 -18.26
#